data_AF-A0A8T5QPA1-F1
#
_entry.id   AF-A0A8T5QPA1-F1
#
_cell.length_a   1.000
_cell.length_b   1.000
_cell.length_c   1.000
_cell.angle_alpha   90.00
_cell.angle_beta   90.00
_cell.angle_gamma   90.00
#
_symmetry.space_group_name_H-M   'P 1'
#
loop_
_entity.id
_entity.type
_entity.pdbx_description
1 polymer ?
#
loop_
_entity_poly.entity_id
_entity_poly.type
_entity_poly.pdbx_seq_one_letter_code
_entity_poly.pdbx_strand_id
1 'polypeptide(L)'
;MVGFKVVIGTKEGKCHQKEIPEEDSKNLIGKKIGDTIKGELIGLTGYEFAITGGTDYAGFPMRKDIVGTGRKRILAVADIGLKKKARGIRKRKTVCGNTIHAKISQINLKVMKEGKEKLGAAPEAKEGEAPKEEKKEAPKEEKKEEAPKEEKKE
;
A
#
# COMPACT_ATOMS: atom_id res chain seq x y z
N MET A 1 -14.55 9.51 -6.96
CA MET A 1 -14.54 8.10 -6.46
C MET A 1 -13.07 7.72 -6.36
N VAL A 2 -12.55 7.29 -5.20
CA VAL A 2 -11.08 7.23 -4.99
C VAL A 2 -10.37 6.35 -6.03
N GLY A 3 -9.33 6.89 -6.68
CA GLY A 3 -8.45 6.14 -7.57
C GLY A 3 -7.64 5.08 -6.81
N PHE A 4 -7.41 3.92 -7.43
CA PHE A 4 -6.66 2.84 -6.79
C PHE A 4 -5.14 3.01 -6.96
N LYS A 5 -4.39 2.72 -5.89
CA LYS A 5 -2.94 2.50 -5.99
C LYS A 5 -2.69 1.08 -6.46
N VAL A 6 -1.99 0.90 -7.58
CA VAL A 6 -1.65 -0.42 -8.09
C VAL A 6 -0.16 -0.66 -7.98
N VAL A 7 0.19 -1.76 -7.33
CA VAL A 7 1.58 -2.20 -7.15
C VAL A 7 1.81 -3.42 -8.02
N ILE A 8 2.74 -3.31 -8.97
CA ILE A 8 3.08 -4.35 -9.93
C ILE A 8 4.42 -4.95 -9.53
N GLY A 9 4.42 -6.22 -9.12
CA GLY A 9 5.64 -6.99 -8.87
C GLY A 9 6.13 -7.68 -10.13
N THR A 10 7.33 -7.34 -10.58
CA THR A 10 8.00 -8.00 -11.72
C THR A 10 8.73 -9.27 -11.27
N LYS A 11 9.05 -10.15 -12.23
CA LYS A 11 9.84 -11.36 -11.96
C LYS A 11 11.28 -11.03 -11.55
N GLU A 12 11.77 -9.85 -11.95
CA GLU A 12 13.09 -9.31 -11.58
C GLU A 12 13.15 -8.82 -10.12
N GLY A 13 12.05 -8.93 -9.36
CA GLY A 13 11.99 -8.51 -7.96
C GLY A 13 11.77 -7.01 -7.76
N LYS A 14 11.61 -6.24 -8.84
CA LYS A 14 11.27 -4.81 -8.78
C LYS A 14 9.76 -4.63 -8.64
N CYS A 15 9.37 -3.64 -7.85
CA CYS A 15 7.97 -3.25 -7.69
C CYS A 15 7.78 -1.84 -8.26
N HIS A 16 6.77 -1.69 -9.12
CA HIS A 16 6.39 -0.39 -9.67
C HIS A 16 5.00 -0.01 -9.19
N GLN A 17 4.87 1.22 -8.68
CA GLN A 17 3.61 1.77 -8.23
C GLN A 17 3.04 2.69 -9.31
N LYS A 18 1.78 2.49 -9.66
CA LYS A 18 1.03 3.36 -10.57
C LYS A 18 -0.29 3.74 -9.92
N GLU A 19 -0.64 5.02 -9.98
CA GLU A 19 -1.96 5.50 -9.58
C GLU A 19 -2.89 5.45 -10.78
N ILE A 20 -4.06 4.83 -10.60
CA ILE A 20 -5.03 4.63 -11.67
C ILE A 20 -6.16 5.66 -11.52
N PRO A 21 -6.52 6.38 -12.59
CA PRO A 21 -7.63 7.33 -12.58
C PRO A 21 -8.99 6.62 -12.42
N GLU A 22 -10.03 7.39 -12.15
CA GLU A 22 -11.34 6.84 -11.74
C GLU A 22 -12.02 5.97 -12.82
N GLU A 23 -11.75 6.22 -14.10
CA GLU A 23 -12.38 5.50 -15.21
C GLU A 23 -11.92 4.05 -15.31
N ASP A 24 -10.60 3.83 -15.29
CA ASP A 24 -10.00 2.49 -15.32
C ASP A 24 -10.27 1.71 -14.02
N SER A 25 -10.42 2.44 -12.91
CA SER A 25 -10.74 1.86 -11.60
C SER A 25 -12.09 1.14 -11.60
N LYS A 26 -13.09 1.63 -12.35
CA LYS A 26 -14.41 0.98 -12.46
C LYS A 26 -14.31 -0.43 -13.06
N ASN A 27 -13.42 -0.63 -14.02
CA ASN A 27 -13.22 -1.92 -14.70
C ASN A 27 -12.53 -2.98 -13.83
N LEU A 28 -11.91 -2.56 -12.72
CA LEU A 28 -11.28 -3.46 -11.75
C LEU A 28 -12.25 -3.91 -10.65
N ILE A 29 -13.34 -3.19 -10.45
CA ILE A 29 -14.36 -3.53 -9.45
C ILE A 29 -15.08 -4.83 -9.86
N GLY A 30 -15.33 -5.71 -8.91
CA GLY A 30 -16.00 -7.00 -9.12
C GLY A 30 -15.06 -8.15 -9.47
N LYS A 31 -13.79 -7.88 -9.81
CA LYS A 31 -12.79 -8.94 -10.00
C LYS A 31 -12.38 -9.56 -8.67
N LYS A 32 -12.00 -10.85 -8.71
CA LYS A 32 -11.57 -11.60 -7.52
C LYS A 32 -10.06 -11.75 -7.48
N ILE A 33 -9.53 -11.91 -6.28
CA ILE A 33 -8.13 -12.30 -6.11
C ILE A 33 -7.90 -13.68 -6.72
N GLY A 34 -6.90 -13.78 -7.58
CA GLY A 34 -6.58 -14.96 -8.38
C GLY A 34 -6.93 -14.79 -9.85
N ASP A 35 -7.77 -13.81 -10.20
CA ASP A 35 -8.15 -13.56 -11.58
C ASP A 35 -7.02 -12.90 -12.38
N THR A 36 -7.01 -13.20 -13.68
CA THR A 36 -6.11 -12.60 -14.66
C THR A 36 -6.72 -11.33 -15.25
N ILE A 37 -5.93 -10.28 -15.36
CA ILE A 37 -6.29 -8.99 -15.94
C ILE A 37 -5.35 -8.68 -17.11
N LYS A 38 -5.91 -8.22 -18.23
CA LYS A 38 -5.15 -7.60 -19.32
C LYS A 38 -4.62 -6.24 -18.88
N GLY A 39 -3.37 -5.96 -19.18
CA GLY A 39 -2.69 -4.71 -18.85
C GLY A 39 -3.23 -3.48 -19.58
N GLU A 40 -4.01 -3.67 -20.65
CA GLU A 40 -4.74 -2.60 -21.34
C GLU A 40 -5.61 -1.77 -20.38
N LEU A 41 -6.20 -2.42 -19.36
CA LEU A 41 -7.02 -1.75 -18.34
C LEU A 41 -6.23 -0.85 -17.39
N ILE A 42 -4.90 -0.89 -17.44
CA ILE A 42 -3.98 -0.13 -16.59
C ILE A 42 -3.06 0.75 -17.47
N GLY A 43 -3.33 0.82 -18.77
CA GLY A 43 -2.49 1.52 -19.74
C GLY A 43 -1.12 0.88 -19.92
N LEU A 44 -1.03 -0.44 -19.83
CA LEU A 44 0.18 -1.24 -20.07
C LEU A 44 -0.10 -2.27 -21.15
N THR A 45 0.19 -1.90 -22.40
CA THR A 45 -0.18 -2.71 -23.56
C THR A 45 0.63 -4.00 -23.64
N GLY A 46 -0.04 -5.11 -23.95
CA GLY A 46 0.59 -6.43 -24.11
C GLY A 46 0.98 -7.14 -22.80
N TYR A 47 0.66 -6.58 -21.63
CA TYR A 47 0.89 -7.26 -20.35
C TYR A 47 -0.31 -8.10 -19.90
N GLU A 48 -0.04 -9.19 -19.18
CA GLU A 48 -1.05 -9.93 -18.41
C GLU A 48 -0.64 -9.98 -16.94
N PHE A 49 -1.57 -9.60 -16.06
CA PHE A 49 -1.36 -9.50 -14.62
C PHE A 49 -2.29 -10.43 -13.85
N ALA A 50 -1.81 -11.03 -12.77
CA ALA A 50 -2.63 -11.77 -11.82
C ALA A 50 -2.89 -10.91 -10.58
N ILE A 51 -4.14 -10.85 -10.14
CA ILE A 51 -4.46 -10.22 -8.86
C ILE A 51 -4.00 -11.14 -7.74
N THR A 52 -3.04 -10.68 -6.94
CA THR A 52 -2.51 -11.47 -5.81
C THR A 52 -3.15 -11.10 -4.48
N GLY A 53 -3.61 -9.85 -4.34
CA GLY A 53 -4.25 -9.36 -3.14
C GLY A 53 -4.36 -7.83 -3.14
N GLY A 54 -4.56 -7.27 -1.95
CA GLY A 54 -4.69 -5.82 -1.77
C GLY A 54 -4.96 -5.46 -0.32
N THR A 55 -5.12 -4.16 -0.09
CA THR A 55 -5.47 -3.59 1.21
C THR A 55 -6.70 -2.70 1.11
N ASP A 56 -7.56 -2.81 2.11
CA ASP A 56 -8.71 -1.94 2.31
C ASP A 56 -8.25 -0.55 2.79
N TYR A 57 -9.08 0.49 2.69
CA TYR A 57 -8.75 1.85 3.13
C TYR A 57 -8.33 1.93 4.60
N ALA A 58 -8.85 1.03 5.44
CA ALA A 58 -8.50 0.96 6.87
C ALA A 58 -7.29 0.05 7.15
N GLY A 59 -6.54 -0.36 6.12
CA GLY A 59 -5.35 -1.19 6.25
C GLY A 59 -5.62 -2.68 6.50
N PHE A 60 -6.88 -3.14 6.39
CA PHE A 60 -7.16 -4.57 6.50
C PHE A 60 -6.72 -5.30 5.22
N PRO A 61 -5.98 -6.42 5.33
CA PRO A 61 -5.57 -7.18 4.16
C PRO A 61 -6.75 -7.95 3.56
N MET A 62 -6.76 -8.09 2.24
CA MET A 62 -7.69 -8.96 1.54
C MET A 62 -7.23 -10.42 1.61
N ARG A 63 -8.19 -11.35 1.67
CA ARG A 63 -7.93 -12.79 1.76
C ARG A 63 -8.74 -13.57 0.72
N LYS A 64 -8.08 -14.49 0.00
CA LYS A 64 -8.66 -15.27 -1.11
C LYS A 64 -9.85 -16.15 -0.70
N ASP A 65 -9.76 -16.74 0.49
CA ASP A 65 -10.75 -17.70 1.00
C ASP A 65 -12.10 -17.05 1.32
N ILE A 66 -12.12 -15.75 1.56
CA ILE A 66 -13.34 -15.05 1.97
C ILE A 66 -14.03 -14.51 0.73
N VAL A 67 -15.13 -15.15 0.35
CA VAL A 67 -15.94 -14.68 -0.76
C VAL A 67 -16.75 -13.44 -0.38
N GLY A 68 -16.77 -12.47 -1.29
CA GLY A 68 -17.66 -11.31 -1.27
C GLY A 68 -16.93 -9.98 -1.09
N THR A 69 -17.71 -8.90 -1.17
CA THR A 69 -17.26 -7.52 -0.99
C THR A 69 -17.52 -7.09 0.46
N GLY A 70 -16.47 -6.87 1.25
CA GLY A 70 -16.58 -6.33 2.60
C GLY A 70 -15.68 -6.98 3.64
N ARG A 71 -15.79 -6.51 4.88
CA ARG A 71 -15.01 -6.99 6.03
C ARG A 71 -15.73 -8.11 6.74
N LYS A 72 -15.02 -9.17 7.09
CA LYS A 72 -15.53 -10.24 7.95
C LYS A 72 -14.56 -10.48 9.11
N ARG A 73 -15.11 -10.79 10.29
CA ARG A 73 -14.32 -11.25 11.44
C ARG A 73 -14.24 -12.77 11.41
N ILE A 74 -13.04 -13.29 11.22
CA ILE A 74 -12.77 -14.73 11.22
C ILE A 74 -11.93 -15.12 12.42
N LEU A 75 -12.10 -16.34 12.90
CA LEU A 75 -11.17 -16.95 13.85
C LEU A 75 -9.97 -17.51 13.07
N ALA A 76 -8.88 -16.76 13.00
CA ALA A 76 -7.68 -17.17 12.27
C ALA A 76 -6.69 -17.89 13.19
N VAL A 77 -6.09 -18.98 12.70
CA VAL A 77 -5.08 -19.77 13.41
C VAL A 77 -3.67 -19.30 13.04
N ALA A 78 -3.30 -19.34 11.76
CA ALA A 78 -2.16 -18.66 11.13
C ALA A 78 -2.67 -18.15 9.82
N ASP A 79 -2.38 -16.90 9.44
CA ASP A 79 -2.64 -16.47 8.07
C ASP A 79 -2.17 -15.05 7.75
N ILE A 80 -2.49 -14.63 6.53
CA ILE A 80 -2.45 -13.25 6.04
C ILE A 80 -2.92 -12.28 7.15
N GLY A 81 -2.00 -11.41 7.58
CA GLY A 81 -2.25 -10.41 8.62
C GLY A 81 -2.16 -10.91 10.06
N LEU A 82 -1.89 -12.19 10.34
CA LEU A 82 -1.72 -12.75 11.70
C LEU A 82 -0.35 -13.43 11.86
N LYS A 83 0.59 -12.74 12.52
CA LYS A 83 1.84 -13.36 13.01
C LYS A 83 1.54 -14.21 14.25
N LYS A 84 1.77 -15.52 14.18
CA LYS A 84 1.68 -16.43 15.34
C LYS A 84 2.82 -16.12 16.32
N LYS A 85 2.49 -16.01 17.61
CA LYS A 85 3.50 -15.92 18.68
C LYS A 85 3.86 -17.28 19.28
N ALA A 86 2.91 -18.22 19.29
CA ALA A 86 3.10 -19.58 19.76
C ALA A 86 2.18 -20.56 19.01
N ARG A 87 2.46 -21.86 19.09
CA ARG A 87 1.60 -22.92 18.56
C ARG A 87 0.28 -22.96 19.34
N GLY A 88 -0.83 -23.27 18.65
CA GLY A 88 -2.16 -23.42 19.27
C GLY A 88 -2.97 -22.13 19.44
N ILE A 89 -2.39 -20.94 19.29
CA ILE A 89 -3.13 -19.68 19.44
C ILE A 89 -4.08 -19.46 18.25
N ARG A 90 -5.35 -19.14 18.55
CA ARG A 90 -6.34 -18.65 17.58
C ARG A 90 -6.75 -17.24 17.98
N LYS A 91 -6.83 -16.33 17.01
CA LYS A 91 -7.26 -14.94 17.26
C LYS A 91 -8.35 -14.54 16.28
N ARG A 92 -9.41 -13.91 16.78
CA ARG A 92 -10.39 -13.26 15.91
C ARG A 92 -9.76 -12.03 15.27
N LYS A 93 -9.72 -11.99 13.94
CA LYS A 93 -9.24 -10.84 13.16
C LYS A 93 -10.25 -10.44 12.11
N THR A 94 -10.33 -9.14 11.89
CA THR A 94 -11.07 -8.57 10.77
C THR A 94 -10.18 -8.60 9.53
N VAL A 95 -10.74 -9.10 8.43
CA VAL A 95 -10.08 -9.22 7.14
C VAL A 95 -11.07 -8.84 6.06
N CYS A 96 -10.55 -8.37 4.92
CA CYS A 96 -11.36 -8.02 3.77
C CYS A 96 -11.58 -9.27 2.87
N GLY A 97 -12.73 -9.32 2.22
CA GLY A 97 -13.05 -10.36 1.24
C GLY A 97 -12.17 -10.30 -0.01
N ASN A 98 -12.36 -11.28 -0.88
CA ASN A 98 -11.56 -11.49 -2.08
C ASN A 98 -11.99 -10.65 -3.28
N THR A 99 -13.16 -9.99 -3.22
CA THR A 99 -13.71 -9.24 -4.34
C THR A 99 -13.32 -7.78 -4.25
N ILE A 100 -12.80 -7.22 -5.35
CA ILE A 100 -12.39 -5.83 -5.43
C ILE A 100 -13.63 -4.93 -5.42
N HIS A 101 -13.64 -3.93 -4.54
CA HIS A 101 -14.73 -2.97 -4.40
C HIS A 101 -14.17 -1.56 -4.13
N ALA A 102 -15.04 -0.54 -4.22
CA ALA A 102 -14.66 0.86 -4.21
C ALA A 102 -13.93 1.38 -2.96
N LYS A 103 -13.92 0.63 -1.84
CA LYS A 103 -13.25 1.04 -0.59
C LYS A 103 -11.82 0.49 -0.46
N ILE A 104 -11.28 -0.12 -1.51
CA ILE A 104 -9.90 -0.60 -1.55
C ILE A 104 -8.94 0.58 -1.74
N SER A 105 -7.80 0.53 -1.06
CA SER A 105 -6.75 1.53 -1.23
C SER A 105 -5.68 1.07 -2.21
N GLN A 106 -5.26 -0.20 -2.11
CA GLN A 106 -4.17 -0.75 -2.92
C GLN A 106 -4.52 -2.12 -3.48
N ILE A 107 -4.12 -2.37 -4.73
CA ILE A 107 -4.22 -3.67 -5.39
C ILE A 107 -2.80 -4.15 -5.77
N ASN A 108 -2.50 -5.41 -5.47
CA ASN A 108 -1.22 -6.04 -5.75
C ASN A 108 -1.34 -6.97 -6.96
N LEU A 109 -0.54 -6.69 -7.98
CA LEU A 109 -0.50 -7.44 -9.24
C LEU A 109 0.84 -8.16 -9.41
N LYS A 110 0.78 -9.34 -10.02
CA LYS A 110 1.96 -10.11 -10.43
C LYS A 110 1.99 -10.23 -11.95
N VAL A 111 3.13 -9.96 -12.57
CA VAL A 111 3.31 -10.12 -14.03
C VAL A 111 3.35 -11.60 -14.40
N MET A 112 2.46 -12.02 -15.31
CA MET A 112 2.48 -13.36 -15.91
C MET A 112 3.18 -13.34 -17.26
N LYS A 113 2.67 -12.49 -18.17
CA LYS A 113 3.28 -12.23 -19.49
C LYS A 113 3.77 -10.80 -19.55
N GLU A 114 4.98 -10.65 -20.09
CA GLU A 114 5.61 -9.37 -20.28
C GLU A 114 5.22 -8.80 -21.65
N GLY A 115 4.79 -7.54 -21.66
CA GLY A 115 4.51 -6.78 -22.87
C GLY A 115 5.76 -6.09 -23.44
N LYS A 116 5.53 -5.23 -24.43
CA LYS A 116 6.60 -4.56 -25.19
C LYS A 116 7.25 -3.40 -24.43
N GLU A 117 6.54 -2.77 -23.50
CA GLU A 117 7.03 -1.61 -22.75
C GLU A 117 7.64 -2.00 -21.40
N LYS A 118 8.96 -1.86 -21.24
CA LYS A 118 9.62 -2.13 -19.96
C LYS A 118 9.02 -1.25 -18.85
N LEU A 119 8.67 -1.86 -17.71
CA LEU A 119 8.00 -1.23 -16.57
C LEU A 119 8.84 -0.19 -15.78
N GLY A 120 9.91 0.36 -16.35
CA GLY A 120 10.95 1.10 -15.62
C GLY A 120 11.38 2.45 -16.19
N ALA A 121 10.55 3.12 -16.99
CA ALA A 121 10.76 4.55 -17.25
C ALA A 121 10.09 5.35 -16.10
N ALA A 122 10.89 5.68 -15.09
CA ALA A 122 10.49 6.51 -13.96
C ALA A 122 10.03 7.92 -14.43
N PRO A 123 9.23 8.59 -13.59
CA PRO A 123 9.80 9.76 -12.92
C PRO A 123 10.09 9.45 -11.46
N GLU A 124 11.28 9.84 -11.02
CA GLU A 124 11.77 9.72 -9.66
C GLU A 124 11.02 10.65 -8.68
N ALA A 125 11.07 10.25 -7.41
CA ALA A 125 10.96 11.07 -6.20
C ALA A 125 9.61 11.71 -5.83
N LYS A 126 8.90 11.04 -4.90
CA LYS A 126 8.70 11.56 -3.54
C LYS A 126 8.68 10.41 -2.52
N GLU A 127 9.86 10.04 -2.04
CA GLU A 127 10.04 9.39 -0.73
C GLU A 127 10.26 10.47 0.35
N GLY A 128 9.79 10.20 1.58
CA GLY A 128 10.03 10.96 2.81
C GLY A 128 8.79 11.75 3.27
N GLU A 129 8.19 11.57 4.46
CA GLU A 129 8.71 11.05 5.73
C GLU A 129 7.59 10.35 6.54
N ALA A 130 7.96 9.24 7.20
CA ALA A 130 7.38 8.83 8.45
C ALA A 130 8.53 8.59 9.43
N PRO A 131 8.69 9.37 10.52
CA PRO A 131 9.63 9.04 11.58
C PRO A 131 8.89 8.55 12.84
N LYS A 132 9.36 7.45 13.43
CA LYS A 132 9.00 6.99 14.78
C LYS A 132 10.27 6.58 15.54
N GLU A 133 10.40 7.10 16.77
CA GLU A 133 11.28 6.68 17.90
C GLU A 133 12.80 7.01 17.75
N GLU A 134 13.61 7.46 18.74
CA GLU A 134 13.52 7.67 20.20
C GLU A 134 14.73 8.51 20.71
N LYS A 135 14.55 9.25 21.82
CA LYS A 135 15.48 9.59 22.94
C LYS A 135 16.79 10.42 22.78
N LYS A 136 16.80 11.51 23.59
CA LYS A 136 17.83 11.97 24.56
C LYS A 136 19.24 12.32 24.06
N GLU A 137 19.58 13.62 24.07
CA GLU A 137 20.48 14.28 25.04
C GLU A 137 20.85 15.70 24.56
N ALA A 138 20.51 16.72 25.35
CA ALA A 138 21.19 18.03 25.35
C ALA A 138 22.59 17.85 26.00
N PRO A 139 23.62 18.71 25.80
CA PRO A 139 23.56 20.16 26.10
C PRO A 139 24.59 21.10 25.39
N LYS A 140 24.54 22.38 25.81
CA LYS A 140 25.50 23.52 25.69
C LYS A 140 25.40 24.40 24.43
N GLU A 141 24.82 25.60 24.51
CA GLU A 141 25.40 26.85 25.08
C GLU A 141 26.78 27.18 24.51
N GLU A 142 26.84 28.14 23.60
CA GLU A 142 27.67 29.36 23.65
C GLU A 142 27.84 29.96 22.24
N LYS A 143 27.03 30.99 21.95
CA LYS A 143 27.50 32.18 21.25
C LYS A 143 26.81 33.41 21.88
N LYS A 144 27.49 33.94 22.90
CA LYS A 144 27.86 35.38 22.98
C LYS A 144 28.16 35.88 21.56
N GLU A 145 27.85 37.09 21.12
CA GLU A 145 27.88 38.38 21.80
C GLU A 145 27.33 39.33 20.74
N GLU A 146 26.31 40.12 21.05
CA GLU A 146 26.27 41.50 20.60
C GLU A 146 25.53 42.27 21.69
N ALA A 147 26.33 43.01 22.44
CA ALA A 147 25.97 43.75 23.63
C ALA A 147 25.42 45.15 23.23
N PRO A 148 25.15 46.09 24.16
CA PRO A 148 23.79 46.52 24.49
C PRO A 148 23.61 48.05 24.42
N LYS A 149 22.41 48.51 24.85
CA LYS A 149 22.02 49.84 25.40
C LYS A 149 21.13 50.69 24.50
N GLU A 150 19.88 50.83 24.95
CA GLU A 150 19.19 52.09 25.28
C GLU A 150 17.86 51.69 25.97
N GLU A 151 17.81 51.72 27.30
CA GLU A 151 17.17 52.77 28.10
C GLU A 151 15.64 52.97 27.88
N LYS A 152 14.90 52.68 28.95
CA LYS A 152 13.66 53.28 29.47
C LYS A 152 12.29 52.61 29.23
N LYS A 153 11.56 52.60 30.35
CA LYS A 153 10.17 52.22 30.68
C LYS A 153 10.00 50.72 30.96
N GLU A 154 9.58 50.29 32.15
CA GLU A 154 8.84 50.93 33.25
C GLU A 154 9.12 50.18 34.56
#